data_AF-A0A954IQ22-F1
#
_entry.id   AF-A0A954IQ22-F1
#
_cell.length_a   1.000
_cell.length_b   1.000
_cell.length_c   1.000
_cell.angle_alpha   90.00
_cell.angle_beta   90.00
_cell.angle_gamma   90.00
#
_symmetry.space_group_name_H-M   'P 1'
#
loop_
_entity.id
_entity.type
_entity.pdbx_description
1 polymer ?
#
loop_
_entity_poly.entity_id
_entity_poly.type
_entity_poly.pdbx_seq_one_letter_code
_entity_poly.pdbx_strand_id
1 'polypeptide(L)'
;VKSPQGWIEAPPIPGTFVCNIGDMLDRMTGGFYHSTPHRVRNQGSQGRLSFPFFFDPNWNAEIEPIQPAQNIADDKQHRWDQASVHEFVGRYGDYVLQKVSQVFPDLARKTSHEDRAKRSNPS
;
A
#
# COMPACT_ATOMS: atom_id res chain seq x y z
N VAL A 1 11.20 4.17 11.32
CA VAL A 1 11.19 3.55 9.97
C VAL A 1 12.25 2.46 9.93
N LYS A 2 12.03 1.33 9.25
CA LYS A 2 13.03 0.26 9.12
C LYS A 2 14.05 0.66 8.05
N SER A 3 15.33 0.50 8.31
CA SER A 3 16.42 0.67 7.33
C SER A 3 17.20 -0.65 7.22
N PRO A 4 18.12 -0.79 6.25
CA PRO A 4 18.99 -1.97 6.18
C PRO A 4 19.82 -2.17 7.46
N GLN A 5 20.13 -1.09 8.18
CA GLN A 5 20.89 -1.11 9.44
C GLN A 5 20.01 -1.24 10.69
N GLY A 6 18.69 -1.42 10.52
CA GLY A 6 17.73 -1.55 11.62
C GLY A 6 16.75 -0.37 11.71
N TRP A 7 16.05 -0.26 12.84
CA TRP A 7 15.04 0.79 13.04
C TRP A 7 15.69 2.15 13.30
N ILE A 8 15.29 3.15 12.53
CA ILE A 8 15.67 4.56 12.70
C ILE A 8 14.46 5.41 13.10
N GLU A 9 14.71 6.49 13.84
CA GLU A 9 13.68 7.47 14.19
C GLU A 9 13.47 8.47 13.05
N ALA A 10 12.23 8.96 12.92
CA ALA A 10 11.87 10.04 12.01
C ALA A 10 11.29 11.20 12.85
N PRO A 11 12.14 12.02 13.50
CA PRO A 11 11.67 13.08 14.38
C PRO A 11 10.93 14.16 13.58
N PRO A 12 9.93 14.82 14.17
CA PRO A 12 9.23 15.92 13.51
C PRO A 12 10.18 17.09 13.29
N ILE A 13 10.26 17.57 12.05
CA ILE A 13 11.01 18.78 11.68
C ILE A 13 9.98 19.84 11.24
N PRO A 14 9.94 21.02 11.88
CA PRO A 14 9.00 22.08 11.51
C PRO A 14 9.07 22.45 10.03
N GLY A 15 7.92 22.64 9.39
CA GLY A 15 7.83 23.01 7.97
C GLY A 15 8.14 21.88 6.98
N THR A 16 8.17 20.63 7.43
CA THR A 16 8.47 19.47 6.57
C THR A 16 7.37 18.41 6.59
N PHE A 17 7.38 17.56 5.58
CA PHE A 17 6.62 16.31 5.55
C PHE A 17 7.59 15.13 5.54
N VAL A 18 7.18 14.05 6.20
CA VAL A 18 7.79 12.74 6.00
C VAL A 18 7.12 12.11 4.79
N CYS A 19 7.89 11.77 3.76
CA CYS A 19 7.41 11.08 2.57
C CYS A 19 8.00 9.68 2.52
N ASN A 20 7.17 8.68 2.23
CA ASN A 20 7.58 7.30 2.02
C ASN A 20 6.84 6.72 0.82
N ILE A 21 7.40 5.64 0.29
CA ILE A 21 6.83 4.91 -0.83
C ILE A 21 5.93 3.80 -0.30
N GLY A 22 4.84 3.55 -1.02
CA GLY A 22 3.91 2.45 -0.78
C GLY A 22 4.15 1.26 -1.70
N ASP A 23 3.49 0.17 -1.36
CA ASP A 23 3.54 -1.13 -2.02
C ASP A 23 3.35 -1.09 -3.55
N MET A 24 2.52 -0.18 -4.06
CA MET A 24 2.18 -0.16 -5.48
C MET A 24 3.34 0.38 -6.34
N LEU A 25 4.03 1.42 -5.89
CA LEU A 25 5.20 1.95 -6.60
C LEU A 25 6.40 0.99 -6.50
N ASP A 26 6.54 0.29 -5.36
CA ASP A 26 7.50 -0.80 -5.21
C ASP A 26 7.26 -1.91 -6.25
N ARG A 27 6.01 -2.38 -6.34
CA ARG A 27 5.59 -3.35 -7.37
C ARG A 27 5.91 -2.86 -8.78
N MET A 28 5.45 -1.66 -9.13
CA MET A 28 5.61 -1.11 -10.48
C MET A 28 7.08 -0.96 -10.88
N THR A 29 7.98 -0.73 -9.92
CA THR A 29 9.42 -0.57 -10.17
C THR A 29 10.21 -1.87 -9.98
N GLY A 30 9.55 -3.00 -9.76
CA GLY A 30 10.24 -4.28 -9.55
C GLY A 30 11.17 -4.28 -8.34
N GLY A 31 10.87 -3.49 -7.31
CA GLY A 31 11.68 -3.39 -6.09
C GLY A 31 12.85 -2.41 -6.19
N PHE A 32 12.96 -1.60 -7.24
CA PHE A 32 13.97 -0.53 -7.30
C PHE A 32 13.70 0.56 -6.25
N TYR A 33 12.43 0.85 -5.99
CA TYR A 33 11.98 1.64 -4.86
C TYR A 33 11.29 0.77 -3.83
N HIS A 34 11.60 0.99 -2.55
CA HIS A 34 11.17 0.10 -1.47
C HIS A 34 10.02 0.68 -0.62
N SER A 35 8.95 -0.11 -0.51
CA SER A 35 7.88 0.08 0.46
C SER A 35 8.41 -0.24 1.86
N THR A 36 8.91 0.78 2.54
CA THR A 36 9.67 0.57 3.78
C THR A 36 8.76 0.42 5.00
N PRO A 37 8.91 -0.65 5.81
CA PRO A 37 8.14 -0.80 7.03
C PRO A 37 8.33 0.38 7.98
N HIS A 38 7.23 0.92 8.48
CA HIS A 38 7.23 1.99 9.47
C HIS A 38 6.25 1.63 10.58
N ARG A 39 6.58 2.06 11.80
CA ARG A 39 5.74 1.85 12.98
C ARG A 39 5.78 3.09 13.84
N VAL A 40 4.72 3.27 14.62
CA VAL A 40 4.59 4.40 15.51
C VAL A 40 4.62 3.89 16.96
N ARG A 41 5.41 4.56 17.81
CA ARG A 41 5.41 4.33 19.27
C ARG A 41 4.87 5.60 19.92
N ASN A 42 3.81 5.49 20.73
CA ASN A 42 3.39 6.62 21.57
C ASN A 42 4.06 6.51 22.94
N GLN A 43 5.10 7.30 23.15
CA GLN A 43 5.88 7.31 24.41
C GLN A 43 5.54 8.52 25.30
N GLY A 44 4.73 9.46 24.80
CA GLY A 44 4.34 10.64 25.56
C GLY A 44 3.13 10.38 26.46
N SER A 45 2.98 11.18 27.51
CA SER A 45 1.78 11.22 28.35
C SER A 45 0.61 11.96 27.70
N GLN A 46 0.87 12.69 26.61
CA GLN A 46 -0.11 13.48 25.87
C GLN A 46 -0.53 12.76 24.57
N GLY A 47 -1.71 13.11 24.06
CA GLY A 47 -2.17 12.69 22.74
C GLY A 47 -1.23 13.21 21.65
N ARG A 48 -0.98 12.40 20.62
CA ARG A 48 -0.21 12.78 19.43
C ARG A 48 -1.11 12.79 18.21
N LEU A 49 -1.13 13.90 17.49
CA LEU A 49 -1.82 14.03 16.20
C LEU A 49 -0.86 13.66 15.06
N SER A 50 -1.39 12.97 14.05
CA SER A 50 -0.69 12.61 12.81
C SER A 50 -1.70 12.63 11.67
N PHE A 51 -1.32 13.19 10.53
CA PHE A 51 -2.21 13.38 9.38
C PHE A 51 -1.59 12.72 8.13
N PRO A 52 -1.72 11.39 7.97
CA PRO A 52 -1.24 10.72 6.77
C PRO A 52 -2.12 11.05 5.57
N PHE A 53 -1.49 11.25 4.41
CA PHE A 53 -2.15 11.40 3.12
C PHE A 53 -1.58 10.37 2.16
N PHE A 54 -2.46 9.69 1.41
CA PHE A 54 -2.09 8.68 0.42
C PHE A 54 -2.41 9.23 -0.97
N PHE A 55 -1.39 9.31 -1.82
CA PHE A 55 -1.51 9.73 -3.21
C PHE A 55 -1.40 8.51 -4.10
N ASP A 56 -2.54 8.02 -4.55
CA ASP A 56 -2.68 6.70 -5.15
C ASP A 56 -3.13 6.75 -6.63
N PRO A 57 -2.92 5.65 -7.38
CA PRO A 57 -3.50 5.48 -8.71
C PRO A 57 -5.02 5.62 -8.72
N ASN A 58 -5.59 5.86 -9.91
CA ASN A 58 -7.03 5.78 -10.09
C ASN A 58 -7.55 4.40 -9.69
N TRP A 59 -8.77 4.34 -9.12
CA TRP A 59 -9.41 3.10 -8.68
C TRP A 59 -9.43 2.01 -9.76
N ASN A 60 -9.68 2.38 -11.01
CA ASN A 60 -9.77 1.47 -12.15
C ASN A 60 -8.44 1.33 -12.92
N ALA A 61 -7.34 1.91 -12.43
CA ALA A 61 -6.05 1.79 -13.09
C ALA A 61 -5.57 0.34 -13.06
N GLU A 62 -5.26 -0.21 -14.24
CA GLU A 62 -4.55 -1.48 -14.37
C GLU A 62 -3.09 -1.28 -13.98
N ILE A 63 -2.59 -2.12 -13.09
CA ILE A 63 -1.24 -2.00 -12.57
C ILE A 63 -0.29 -2.86 -13.39
N GLU A 64 0.62 -2.20 -14.09
CA GLU A 64 1.65 -2.83 -14.91
C GLU A 64 3.05 -2.49 -14.41
N PRO A 65 4.02 -3.43 -14.52
CA PRO A 65 5.42 -3.12 -14.30
C PRO A 65 5.91 -2.04 -15.27
N ILE A 66 6.66 -1.08 -14.75
CA ILE A 66 7.46 -0.17 -15.57
C ILE A 66 8.65 -1.00 -16.10
N GLN A 67 8.89 -0.98 -17.41
CA GLN A 67 9.91 -1.80 -18.12
C GLN A 67 11.27 -1.84 -17.38
N PRO A 68 12.01 -2.96 -17.47
CA PRO A 68 12.51 -3.68 -16.32
C PRO A 68 13.68 -2.95 -15.66
N ALA A 69 13.45 -2.47 -14.43
CA ALA A 69 14.51 -2.48 -13.46
C ALA A 69 14.85 -3.94 -13.15
N GLN A 70 16.13 -4.22 -13.01
CA GLN A 70 16.76 -5.51 -12.71
C GLN A 70 15.89 -6.44 -11.82
N ASN A 71 16.02 -7.76 -11.98
CA ASN A 71 15.41 -8.74 -11.07
C ASN A 71 15.95 -8.53 -9.63
N ILE A 72 15.26 -7.71 -8.84
CA ILE A 72 15.53 -7.51 -7.42
C ILE A 72 14.71 -8.56 -6.66
N ALA A 73 15.33 -9.20 -5.66
CA ALA A 73 14.67 -10.20 -4.85
C ALA A 73 13.51 -9.57 -4.07
N ASP A 74 12.34 -10.22 -4.11
CA ASP A 74 11.14 -9.80 -3.38
C ASP A 74 11.36 -9.84 -1.85
N ASP A 75 10.84 -8.85 -1.14
CA ASP A 75 10.96 -8.68 0.30
C ASP A 75 9.70 -9.11 1.10
N LYS A 76 8.80 -9.93 0.52
CA LYS A 76 7.54 -10.41 1.15
C LYS A 76 7.65 -10.71 2.65
N GLN A 77 8.74 -11.33 3.08
CA GLN A 77 8.98 -11.72 4.49
C GLN A 77 9.02 -10.54 5.47
N HIS A 78 9.25 -9.32 4.98
CA HIS A 78 9.28 -8.10 5.77
C HIS A 78 7.96 -7.33 5.79
N ARG A 79 6.97 -7.77 5.00
CA ARG A 79 5.64 -7.15 4.92
C ARG A 79 4.72 -7.70 5.99
N TRP A 80 3.81 -6.85 6.48
CA TRP A 80 2.94 -7.19 7.61
C TRP A 80 1.98 -8.34 7.32
N ASP A 81 1.54 -8.49 6.06
CA ASP A 81 0.63 -9.53 5.61
C ASP A 81 1.31 -10.65 4.81
N GLN A 82 2.64 -10.60 4.69
CA GLN A 82 3.46 -11.57 3.95
C GLN A 82 3.06 -11.77 2.46
N ALA A 83 2.18 -10.90 1.94
CA ALA A 83 1.74 -10.99 0.56
C ALA A 83 2.82 -10.44 -0.37
N SER A 84 3.00 -11.10 -1.52
CA SER A 84 3.76 -10.50 -2.61
C SER A 84 2.94 -9.42 -3.26
N VAL A 85 3.47 -8.21 -3.27
CA VAL A 85 2.94 -7.21 -4.20
C VAL A 85 3.39 -7.52 -5.62
N HIS A 86 4.51 -8.19 -5.83
CA HIS A 86 5.04 -8.52 -7.16
C HIS A 86 4.23 -9.62 -7.88
N GLU A 87 3.34 -10.33 -7.19
CA GLU A 87 2.40 -11.30 -7.80
C GLU A 87 1.02 -10.72 -8.12
N PHE A 88 0.66 -9.54 -7.61
CA PHE A 88 -0.68 -8.96 -7.80
C PHE A 88 -0.95 -8.56 -9.26
N VAL A 89 -1.92 -9.15 -9.95
CA VAL A 89 -2.32 -8.69 -11.29
C VAL A 89 -3.78 -8.22 -11.24
N GLY A 90 -4.03 -6.98 -11.66
CA GLY A 90 -5.37 -6.40 -11.74
C GLY A 90 -5.40 -4.90 -11.46
N ARG A 91 -6.59 -4.41 -11.07
CA ARG A 91 -6.83 -2.99 -10.82
C ARG A 91 -6.37 -2.55 -9.44
N TYR A 92 -5.96 -1.29 -9.33
CA TYR A 92 -5.58 -0.71 -8.05
C TYR A 92 -6.67 -0.86 -6.96
N GLY A 93 -7.95 -0.65 -7.31
CA GLY A 93 -9.07 -0.80 -6.39
C GLY A 93 -9.21 -2.21 -5.81
N ASP A 94 -8.94 -3.25 -6.61
CA ASP A 94 -9.00 -4.64 -6.15
C ASP A 94 -7.91 -4.93 -5.11
N TYR A 95 -6.70 -4.41 -5.34
CA TYR A 95 -5.59 -4.47 -4.39
C TYR A 95 -5.95 -3.80 -3.05
N VAL A 96 -6.49 -2.57 -3.10
CA VAL A 96 -6.88 -1.84 -1.89
C VAL A 96 -7.95 -2.60 -1.13
N LEU A 97 -9.00 -3.07 -1.82
CA LEU A 97 -10.07 -3.86 -1.20
C LEU A 97 -9.54 -5.13 -0.55
N GLN A 98 -8.65 -5.86 -1.21
CA GLN A 98 -8.04 -7.07 -0.65
C GLN A 98 -7.32 -6.78 0.68
N LYS A 99 -6.59 -5.65 0.77
CA LYS A 99 -5.87 -5.27 1.99
C LYS A 99 -6.81 -4.81 3.10
N VAL A 100 -7.71 -3.86 2.81
CA VAL A 100 -8.56 -3.25 3.85
C VAL A 100 -9.65 -4.19 4.34
N SER A 101 -10.11 -5.14 3.52
CA SER A 101 -11.17 -6.08 3.89
C SER A 101 -10.74 -7.09 4.97
N GLN A 102 -9.44 -7.24 5.21
CA GLN A 102 -8.94 -8.03 6.34
C GLN A 102 -9.32 -7.42 7.69
N VAL A 103 -9.54 -6.10 7.75
CA VAL A 103 -9.90 -5.35 8.95
C VAL A 103 -11.34 -4.81 8.87
N PHE A 104 -11.80 -4.45 7.68
CA PHE A 104 -13.11 -3.88 7.40
C PHE A 104 -13.91 -4.78 6.43
N PRO A 105 -14.37 -5.95 6.87
CA PRO A 105 -14.95 -6.97 5.99
C PRO A 105 -16.24 -6.51 5.27
N ASP A 106 -16.92 -5.50 5.79
CA ASP A 106 -18.15 -4.96 5.20
C ASP A 106 -17.90 -4.21 3.89
N LEU A 107 -16.68 -3.70 3.68
CA LEU A 107 -16.30 -3.03 2.43
C LEU A 107 -16.26 -4.03 1.25
N ALA A 108 -15.90 -5.29 1.51
CA ALA A 108 -15.94 -6.35 0.49
C ALA A 108 -17.36 -6.74 0.07
N ARG A 109 -18.36 -6.56 0.94
CA ARG A 109 -19.75 -6.96 0.64
C ARG A 109 -20.50 -5.97 -0.25
N LYS A 110 -20.05 -4.71 -0.33
CA LYS A 110 -20.75 -3.68 -1.13
C LYS A 110 -20.41 -3.75 -2.62
N THR A 111 -19.20 -4.14 -2.98
CA THR A 111 -18.77 -4.27 -4.39
C THR A 111 -19.43 -5.45 -5.11
N SER A 112 -19.68 -6.57 -4.42
CA SER A 112 -20.34 -7.73 -5.05
C SER A 112 -21.81 -7.51 -5.41
N HIS A 113 -22.50 -6.57 -4.75
CA HIS A 113 -23.88 -6.20 -5.07
C HIS A 113 -23.99 -5.21 -6.24
N GLU A 114 -23.09 -4.23 -6.33
CA GLU A 114 -23.10 -3.23 -7.42
C GLU A 114 -22.54 -3.78 -8.74
N ASP A 115 -21.52 -4.65 -8.71
CA ASP A 115 -20.98 -5.28 -9.92
C ASP A 115 -21.95 -6.31 -10.52
N ARG A 116 -22.76 -6.98 -9.69
CA ARG A 116 -23.76 -7.94 -10.18
C ARG A 116 -24.95 -7.24 -10.85
N ALA A 117 -25.30 -6.03 -10.40
CA ALA A 117 -26.35 -5.21 -11.01
C ALA A 117 -25.94 -4.60 -12.36
N LYS A 118 -24.64 -4.34 -12.58
CA LYS A 118 -24.13 -3.82 -13.87
C LYS A 118 -23.83 -4.92 -14.90
N ARG A 119 -23.55 -6.15 -14.49
CA ARG A 119 -23.29 -7.28 -15.40
C ARG A 119 -24.57 -7.96 -15.95
N SER A 120 -25.74 -7.66 -15.40
CA SER A 120 -27.01 -8.27 -15.82
C SER A 120 -27.80 -7.47 -16.86
N ASN A 121 -27.25 -6.39 -17.41
CA ASN A 121 -27.93 -5.63 -18.46
C ASN A 121 -26.96 -5.26 -19.61
N PRO A 122 -26.66 -6.19 -20.53
CA PRO A 122 -26.04 -5.83 -21.79
C PRO A 122 -27.07 -5.08 -22.63
N SER A 123 -26.76 -3.83 -22.99
CA SER A 123 -27.45 -3.11 -24.07
C SER A 123 -26.96 -3.60 -25.41
#